data_AF-A0A178YR38-F1
#
_entry.id   AF-A0A178YR38-F1
#
_cell.length_a   1.000
_cell.length_b   1.000
_cell.length_c   1.000
_cell.angle_alpha   90.00
_cell.angle_beta   90.00
_cell.angle_gamma   90.00
#
_symmetry.space_group_name_H-M   'P 1'
#
loop_
_entity.id
_entity.type
_entity.pdbx_description
1 polymer ?
#
loop_
_entity_poly.entity_id
_entity_poly.type
_entity_poly.pdbx_seq_one_letter_code
_entity_poly.pdbx_strand_id
1 'polypeptide(L)' 'MAFRGEGAYRNAFAELAWQREIARGYRWSDGSEDRPKSWWTEIDEELRYLRSEIYLWNEGDPPVKRLTVFDRFKA' A
#
# COMPACT_ATOMS: atom_id res chain seq x y z
N MET A 1 -11.32 7.32 14.19
CA MET A 1 -12.05 6.04 14.37
C MET A 1 -11.28 4.97 13.62
N ALA A 2 -10.53 4.13 14.33
CA ALA A 2 -9.72 3.08 13.72
C ALA A 2 -10.60 1.84 13.49
N PHE A 3 -10.75 1.44 12.24
CA PHE A 3 -11.42 0.18 11.90
C PHE A 3 -10.52 -0.96 12.39
N ARG A 4 -10.93 -1.58 13.49
CA ARG A 4 -10.34 -2.81 14.04
C ARG A 4 -10.50 -3.89 12.97
N GLY A 5 -9.42 -4.22 12.27
CA GLY A 5 -9.40 -5.21 11.20
C GLY A 5 -9.94 -6.55 11.67
N GLU A 6 -11.13 -6.91 11.17
CA GLU A 6 -11.57 -8.29 11.17
C GLU A 6 -10.77 -9.05 10.11
N GLY A 7 -9.92 -9.97 10.56
CA GLY A 7 -9.73 -11.23 9.83
C GLY A 7 -8.47 -11.42 8.98
N ALA A 8 -7.41 -10.61 9.08
CA ALA A 8 -6.15 -10.97 8.43
C ALA A 8 -4.94 -10.61 9.31
N TYR A 9 -4.25 -11.64 9.80
CA TYR A 9 -2.96 -11.60 10.51
C TYR A 9 -2.98 -11.07 11.96
N ARG A 10 -3.45 -11.92 12.88
CA ARG A 10 -3.20 -11.78 14.33
C ARG A 10 -1.77 -12.21 14.67
N ASN A 11 -0.79 -11.35 14.45
CA ASN A 11 0.54 -11.47 15.05
C ASN A 11 1.12 -10.07 15.28
N ALA A 12 1.85 -9.87 16.39
CA ALA A 12 2.41 -8.57 16.77
C ALA A 12 3.28 -7.93 15.66
N PHE A 13 3.86 -8.75 14.78
CA PHE A 13 4.52 -8.30 13.56
C PHE A 13 3.59 -7.60 12.57
N ALA A 14 2.39 -8.11 12.35
CA ALA A 14 1.39 -7.46 11.49
C ALA A 14 0.90 -6.15 12.11
N GLU A 15 0.80 -6.08 13.43
CA GLU A 15 0.40 -4.85 14.14
C GLU A 15 1.50 -3.77 14.09
N LEU A 16 2.77 -4.17 14.17
CA LEU A 16 3.90 -3.24 13.97
C LEU A 16 4.08 -2.84 12.51
N ALA A 17 3.87 -3.76 11.56
CA ALA A 17 3.89 -3.46 10.13
C ALA A 17 2.75 -2.50 9.75
N TRP A 18 1.55 -2.72 10.32
CA TRP A 18 0.40 -1.84 10.20
C TRP A 18 0.70 -0.41 10.65
N GLN A 19 1.29 -0.26 11.84
CA GLN A 19 1.67 1.07 12.34
C GLN A 19 2.72 1.73 11.45
N ARG A 20 3.65 0.96 10.86
CA ARG A 20 4.67 1.48 9.93
C ARG A 20 4.09 1.89 8.58
N GLU A 21 3.11 1.16 8.04
CA GLU A 21 2.40 1.56 6.81
C GLU A 21 1.59 2.85 7.05
N ILE A 22 0.79 2.91 8.11
CA ILE A 22 0.02 4.12 8.44
C ILE A 22 0.93 5.32 8.71
N ALA A 23 2.03 5.12 9.44
CA ALA A 23 3.01 6.18 9.70
C ALA A 23 3.66 6.73 8.42
N ARG A 24 3.68 5.95 7.34
CA ARG A 24 4.19 6.36 6.01
C ARG A 24 3.13 7.02 5.13
N GLY A 25 1.95 7.34 5.66
CA GLY A 25 0.92 8.07 4.92
C GLY A 25 -0.05 7.21 4.12
N TYR A 26 0.06 5.89 4.19
CA TYR A 26 -0.91 4.98 3.56
C TYR A 26 -2.31 5.18 4.15
N ARG A 27 -3.27 5.48 3.27
CA ARG A 27 -4.68 5.69 3.61
C ARG A 27 -5.52 4.55 3.11
N TRP A 28 -6.48 4.15 3.93
CA TRP A 28 -7.49 3.17 3.54
C TRP A 28 -8.65 3.89 2.84
N SER A 29 -8.96 3.49 1.61
CA SER A 29 -10.27 3.74 1.02
C SER A 29 -11.18 2.57 1.40
N ASP A 30 -12.23 2.86 2.15
CA ASP A 30 -13.25 1.89 2.54
C ASP A 30 -14.24 1.56 1.41
N GLY A 31 -14.02 2.17 0.24
CA GLY A 31 -14.86 2.04 -0.95
C GLY A 31 -16.15 2.84 -0.90
N SER A 32 -16.25 3.82 0.01
CA SER A 32 -17.24 4.88 -0.12
C SER A 32 -16.92 5.78 -1.34
N GLU A 33 -17.95 6.38 -1.95
CA GLU A 33 -17.85 7.20 -3.18
C GLU A 33 -17.46 6.44 -4.48
N ASP A 34 -18.01 5.24 -4.73
CA ASP A 34 -17.75 4.43 -5.94
C ASP A 34 -16.27 4.06 -6.17
N ARG A 35 -15.41 4.23 -5.14
CA ARG A 35 -14.01 3.82 -5.21
C ARG A 35 -13.85 2.36 -4.79
N PRO A 36 -12.89 1.63 -5.36
CA PRO A 36 -12.58 0.29 -4.88
C PRO A 36 -11.97 0.34 -3.47
N LYS A 37 -12.24 -0.69 -2.65
CA LYS A 37 -11.55 -0.89 -1.37
C LYS A 37 -10.06 -1.11 -1.62
N SER A 38 -9.23 -0.14 -1.27
CA SER A 38 -7.78 -0.20 -1.49
C SER A 38 -7.02 0.71 -0.52
N TRP A 39 -5.81 0.28 -0.19
CA TRP A 39 -4.79 1.17 0.36
C TRP A 39 -4.25 2.07 -0.76
N TRP A 40 -4.04 3.35 -0.45
CA TRP A 40 -3.48 4.31 -1.39
C TRP A 40 -2.60 5.33 -0.66
N THR A 41 -1.63 5.90 -1.38
CA THR A 41 -0.77 7.00 -0.93
C THR A 41 -0.44 7.88 -2.14
N GLU A 42 0.17 9.04 -1.90
CA GLU A 42 0.64 9.92 -2.96
C GLU A 42 1.88 9.34 -3.66
N ILE A 43 1.91 9.41 -4.99
CA ILE A 43 2.93 8.74 -5.80
C ILE A 43 4.33 9.32 -5.56
N ASP A 44 4.45 10.63 -5.36
CA ASP A 44 5.75 11.30 -5.22
C ASP A 44 6.48 10.91 -3.91
N GLU A 45 5.73 10.70 -2.83
CA GLU A 45 6.28 10.26 -1.55
C GLU A 45 6.71 8.79 -1.60
N GLU A 46 5.88 7.95 -2.22
CA GLU A 46 6.18 6.52 -2.39
C GLU A 46 7.39 6.29 -3.31
N LEU A 47 7.49 7.01 -4.43
CA LEU A 47 8.63 6.89 -5.34
C LEU A 47 9.95 7.26 -4.66
N ARG A 48 9.96 8.31 -3.82
CA ARG A 48 11.15 8.69 -3.07
C ARG A 48 11.60 7.56 -2.14
N TYR A 49 10.66 6.95 -1.42
CA TYR A 49 10.95 5.84 -0.51
C TYR A 49 11.45 4.61 -1.27
N LEU A 50 10.78 4.21 -2.35
CA LEU A 50 11.20 3.07 -3.17
C LEU A 50 12.62 3.27 -3.71
N ARG A 51 12.93 4.49 -4.17
CA ARG A 51 14.25 4.83 -4.70
C ARG A 51 15.34 4.88 -3.62
N SER A 52 15.09 5.47 -2.45
CA SER A 52 16.12 5.64 -1.43
C SER A 52 16.30 4.44 -0.51
N GLU A 53 15.23 3.73 -0.17
CA GLU A 53 15.26 2.70 0.89
C GLU A 53 15.17 1.27 0.35
N ILE A 54 14.49 1.06 -0.78
CA ILE A 54 14.26 -0.30 -1.32
C ILE A 54 15.23 -0.62 -2.45
N TYR A 55 15.22 0.20 -3.51
CA TYR A 55 16.03 -0.02 -4.70
C TYR A 55 17.42 0.63 -4.62
N LEU A 56 17.63 1.54 -3.66
CA LEU A 56 18.89 2.29 -3.48
C LEU A 56 19.37 2.96 -4.77
N TRP A 57 18.43 3.39 -5.61
CA TRP A 57 18.68 4.00 -6.92
C TRP A 57 17.83 5.26 -7.06
N ASN A 58 18.40 6.39 -6.66
CA ASN A 58 17.70 7.67 -6.52
C ASN A 58 17.16 8.27 -7.84
N GLU A 59 17.81 7.93 -8.94
CA GLU A 59 17.49 8.42 -10.29
C GLU A 59 16.74 7.37 -11.13
N GLY A 60 16.61 6.15 -10.62
CA GLY A 60 15.96 5.06 -11.32
C GLY A 60 14.45 5.16 -11.25
N ASP A 61 13.78 4.80 -12.33
CA ASP A 61 12.34 4.58 -12.30
C ASP A 61 12.07 3.14 -11.84
N PRO A 62 11.45 2.94 -10.66
CA PRO A 62 11.04 1.62 -10.24
C PRO A 62 10.12 0.98 -11.31
N PRO A 63 10.22 -0.33 -11.55
CA PRO A 63 9.38 -0.98 -12.54
C PRO A 63 7.90 -0.88 -12.15
N VAL A 64 7.11 -0.16 -12.96
CA VAL A 64 5.67 -0.01 -12.76
C VAL A 64 4.92 -1.08 -13.56
N LYS A 65 4.25 -1.99 -12.87
CA LYS A 65 3.34 -2.96 -13.50
C LYS A 65 1.90 -2.53 -13.29
N ARG A 66 1.24 -2.13 -14.38
CA ARG A 66 -0.22 -1.93 -14.38
C ARG A 66 -0.90 -3.29 -14.32
N LEU A 67 -1.73 -3.48 -13.32
CA LEU A 67 -2.56 -4.67 -13.17
C LEU A 67 -4.01 -4.27 -13.40
N THR A 68 -4.69 -4.99 -14.29
CA THR A 68 -6.14 -4.89 -14.48
C THR A 68 -6.86 -5.87 -13.55
N VAL A 69 -8.18 -5.73 -13.45
CA VAL A 69 -9.02 -6.72 -12.75
C VAL A 69 -8.78 -8.13 -13.32
N PHE A 70 -8.59 -8.26 -14.64
CA PHE A 70 -8.30 -9.55 -15.27
C PHE A 70 -6.94 -10.13 -14.88
N ASP A 71 -5.93 -9.29 -14.62
CA ASP A 71 -4.63 -9.76 -14.14
C ASP A 71 -4.70 -10.26 -12.69
N ARG A 72 -5.60 -9.69 -11.88
CA ARG A 72 -5.77 -10.06 -10.47
C ARG A 72 -6.54 -11.36 -10.28
N PHE A 73 -7.48 -11.68 -11.17
CA PHE A 73 -8.40 -12.83 -11.05
C PHE A 73 -8.11 -13.97 -12.04
N LYS A 74 -6.91 -14.03 -12.65
CA LYS A 74 -6.53 -15.24 -13.39
C LYS A 74 -6.32 -16.41 -12.41
N ALA A 75 -7.12 -17.46 -12.60
CA ALA A 75 -7.08 -18.74 -11.89
C ALA A 75 -5.96 -19.65 -12.39
#